data_AF-A0A372FE20-F1
#
_entry.id   AF-A0A372FE20-F1
#
_cell.length_a   1.000
_cell.length_b   1.000
_cell.length_c   1.000
_cell.angle_alpha   90.00
_cell.angle_beta   90.00
_cell.angle_gamma   90.00
#
_symmetry.space_group_name_H-M   'P 1'
#
loop_
_entity.id
_entity.type
_entity.pdbx_description
1 polymer ?
#
loop_
_entity_poly.entity_id
_entity_poly.type
_entity_poly.pdbx_seq_one_letter_code
_entity_poly.pdbx_strand_id
1 'polypeptide(L)' 'MERSRPDYLMDKLINNQLSKEELAELLADIGETEMSSEYSIILERYFNQLLSEAYLNKSTVSGQDQ' A
#
# COMPACT_ATOMS: atom_id res chain seq x y z
N MET A 1 -0.34 -10.17 20.68
CA MET A 1 0.89 -9.79 19.94
C MET A 1 0.78 -8.31 19.71
N GLU A 2 1.68 -7.50 20.28
CA GLU A 2 1.74 -6.07 19.94
C GLU A 2 2.08 -5.96 18.45
N ARG A 3 1.28 -5.21 17.69
CA ARG A 3 1.63 -4.88 16.30
C ARG A 3 2.81 -3.93 16.33
N SER A 4 3.81 -4.20 15.49
CA SER A 4 4.92 -3.25 15.34
C SER A 4 4.38 -1.93 14.75
N ARG A 5 5.03 -0.81 15.07
CA ARG A 5 4.65 0.51 14.52
C ARG A 5 4.64 0.52 12.98
N PRO A 6 5.62 -0.09 12.29
CA PRO A 6 5.59 -0.25 10.83
C PRO A 6 4.34 -1.00 10.32
N ASP A 7 3.98 -2.13 10.95
CA ASP A 7 2.80 -2.91 10.55
C ASP A 7 1.52 -2.09 10.66
N TYR A 8 1.39 -1.30 11.73
CA TYR A 8 0.26 -0.42 11.93
C TYR A 8 0.15 0.66 10.84
N LEU A 9 1.27 1.29 10.47
CA LEU A 9 1.30 2.34 9.44
C LEU A 9 0.99 1.75 8.06
N MET A 10 1.51 0.56 7.74
CA MET A 10 1.21 -0.11 6.48
C MET A 10 -0.25 -0.56 6.38
N ASP A 11 -0.82 -1.12 7.45
CA ASP A 11 -2.26 -1.45 7.49
C ASP A 11 -3.13 -0.23 7.23
N LYS A 12 -2.80 0.91 7.85
CA LYS A 12 -3.54 2.16 7.64
C LYS A 12 -3.38 2.72 6.23
N LEU A 13 -2.18 2.63 5.64
CA LEU A 13 -1.91 3.03 4.26
C LEU A 13 -2.80 2.26 3.29
N ILE A 14 -2.84 0.92 3.43
CA ILE A 14 -3.62 0.02 2.58
C ILE A 14 -5.13 0.30 2.70
N ASN A 15 -5.61 0.65 3.89
CA ASN A 15 -7.02 0.95 4.15
C ASN A 15 -7.42 2.40 3.84
N ASN A 16 -6.51 3.24 3.31
CA ASN A 16 -6.72 4.69 3.13
C ASN A 16 -7.13 5.43 4.42
N GLN A 17 -6.63 4.96 5.57
CA GLN A 17 -6.89 5.50 6.90
C GLN A 17 -5.67 6.18 7.52
N LEU A 18 -4.58 6.28 6.76
CA LEU A 18 -3.34 6.91 7.20
C LEU A 18 -3.50 8.43 7.27
N SER A 19 -3.20 9.02 8.43
CA SER A 19 -3.17 10.48 8.57
C SER A 19 -1.94 11.09 7.89
N LYS A 20 -1.96 12.41 7.71
CA LYS A 20 -0.82 13.15 7.13
C LYS A 20 0.43 13.02 8.01
N GLU A 21 0.27 13.05 9.31
CA GLU A 21 1.34 12.91 10.30
C GLU A 21 1.90 11.48 10.29
N GLU A 22 1.04 10.47 10.23
CA GLU A 22 1.42 9.05 10.11
C GLU A 22 2.12 8.76 8.77
N LEU A 23 1.72 9.44 7.68
CA LEU A 23 2.41 9.37 6.40
C LEU A 23 3.81 10.02 6.47
N ALA A 24 3.94 11.16 7.13
CA ALA A 24 5.23 11.83 7.28
C ALA A 24 6.20 10.99 8.12
N GLU A 25 5.70 10.34 9.18
CA GLU A 25 6.45 9.37 9.99
C GLU A 25 6.90 8.17 9.15
N LEU A 26 5.98 7.54 8.41
CA LEU A 26 6.29 6.41 7.54
C LEU A 26 7.36 6.77 6.50
N LEU A 27 7.28 7.96 5.90
CA LEU A 27 8.24 8.43 4.90
C LEU A 27 9.59 8.82 5.51
N ALA A 28 9.61 9.34 6.73
CA ALA A 28 10.85 9.63 7.46
C ALA A 28 11.61 8.33 7.77
N ASP A 29 10.91 7.31 8.27
CA ASP A 29 11.48 5.99 8.58
C ASP A 29 12.00 5.27 7.32
N ILE A 30 11.32 5.44 6.18
CA ILE A 30 11.71 4.88 4.89
C ILE A 30 12.89 5.63 4.25
N GLY A 31 13.05 6.93 4.55
CA GLY A 31 13.98 7.84 3.88
C GLY A 31 15.29 8.15 4.62
N GLU A 32 15.38 7.90 5.93
CA GLU A 32 16.58 8.23 6.73
C GLU A 32 17.75 7.23 6.57
N THR A 33 17.44 5.99 6.20
CA THR A 33 18.41 4.93 5.89
C THR A 33 17.90 4.19 4.67
N GLU A 34 18.79 3.69 3.80
CA GLU A 34 18.43 2.92 2.60
C GLU A 34 17.13 2.13 2.81
N MET A 35 16.15 2.35 1.93
CA MET A 35 14.81 1.78 2.02
C MET A 35 14.91 0.32 2.47
N SER A 36 14.45 0.02 3.69
CA SER A 36 14.62 -1.34 4.20
C SER A 36 13.95 -2.31 3.24
N SER A 37 14.60 -3.45 2.97
CA SER A 37 14.08 -4.44 2.02
C SER A 37 12.66 -4.91 2.35
N GLU A 38 12.27 -4.85 3.62
CA GLU A 38 10.93 -5.19 4.10
C GLU A 38 9.87 -4.20 3.58
N TYR A 39 10.14 -2.89 3.61
CA TYR A 39 9.22 -1.89 3.06
C TYR A 39 9.08 -2.03 1.55
N SER A 40 10.16 -2.32 0.83
CA SER A 40 10.13 -2.54 -0.62
C SER A 40 9.22 -3.71 -1.00
N ILE A 41 9.30 -4.83 -0.28
CA ILE A 41 8.46 -6.01 -0.51
C ILE A 41 6.98 -5.70 -0.24
N ILE A 42 6.67 -4.99 0.84
CA ILE A 42 5.27 -4.66 1.19
C ILE A 42 4.68 -3.70 0.15
N LEU A 43 5.42 -2.68 -0.27
CA LEU A 43 4.97 -1.72 -1.28
C LEU A 43 4.80 -2.38 -2.66
N GLU A 44 5.72 -3.26 -3.06
CA GLU A 44 5.61 -4.00 -4.33
C GLU A 44 4.37 -4.90 -4.34
N ARG A 45 4.11 -5.61 -3.24
CA ARG A 45 2.89 -6.43 -3.11
C ARG A 45 1.61 -5.59 -3.21
N TYR A 46 1.56 -4.46 -2.51
CA TYR A 46 0.39 -3.59 -2.55
C TYR A 46 0.19 -2.99 -3.95
N PHE A 47 1.26 -2.55 -4.61
CA PHE A 47 1.20 -2.07 -5.99
C PHE A 47 0.66 -3.14 -6.95
N ASN A 48 1.13 -4.38 -6.84
CA ASN A 48 0.65 -5.48 -7.66
C ASN A 48 -0.83 -5.82 -7.38
N GLN A 49 -1.28 -5.71 -6.13
CA GLN A 49 -2.69 -5.85 -5.78
C GLN A 49 -3.55 -4.77 -6.44
N LEU A 50 -3.13 -3.50 -6.35
CA LEU A 50 -3.84 -2.38 -6.99
C LEU A 50 -3.93 -2.55 -8.51
N LEU A 51 -2.85 -3.00 -9.15
CA LEU A 51 -2.88 -3.33 -10.58
C LEU A 51 -3.87 -4.44 -10.86
N SER A 52 -3.83 -5.54 -10.11
CA SER A 52 -4.77 -6.65 -10.27
C SER A 52 -6.22 -6.19 -10.15
N GLU A 53 -6.54 -5.39 -9.14
CA GLU A 53 -7.88 -4.82 -8.93
C GLU A 53 -8.29 -3.89 -10.10
N ALA A 54 -7.38 -3.04 -10.57
CA ALA A 54 -7.62 -2.16 -11.71
C ALA A 54 -7.85 -2.93 -13.02
N TYR A 55 -7.11 -4.03 -13.23
CA TYR A 55 -7.28 -4.89 -14.40
C TYR A 55 -8.56 -5.74 -14.31
N LEU A 56 -8.89 -6.29 -13.14
CA LEU A 56 -10.17 -6.99 -12.90
C LEU A 56 -11.37 -6.07 -13.13
N ASN A 57 -11.29 -4.82 -12.69
CA ASN A 57 -12.36 -3.84 -12.86
C ASN A 57 -12.48 -3.35 -14.32
N LYS A 58 -11.44 -3.50 -15.15
CA LYS A 58 -11.55 -3.25 -16.60
C LYS A 58 -12.26 -4.36 -17.36
N SER A 59 -12.15 -5.62 -16.91
CA SER A 59 -12.80 -6.76 -17.56
C SER A 59 -14.31 -6.84 -17.34
N THR A 60 -14.85 -6.16 -16.32
CA THR A 60 -16.29 -6.10 -16.04
C THR A 60 -17.03 -5.01 -16.81
N VAL A 61 -16.32 -3.99 -17.33
CA VAL A 61 -16.92 -2.86 -18.07
C VAL A 61 -17.00 -3.12 -19.58
N SER A 62 -16.23 -4.05 -20.13
CA SER A 62 -16.26 -4.40 -21.57
C SER A 62 -17.36 -5.39 -21.98
N GLY A 63 -18.34 -5.66 -21.10
CA GLY A 63 -19.44 -6.62 -21.35
C GLY A 63 -20.81 -6.01 -21.66
N GLN A 64 -20.92 -4.69 -21.82
CA GLN A 64 -22.18 -4.02 -22.18
C GLN A 64 -22.06 -3.32 -23.53
N ASP A 65 -21.88 -4.10 -24.59
CA ASP A 65 -22.20 -3.71 -25.96
C ASP A 65 -22.59 -4.99 -26.71
N GLN A 66 -23.88 -5.36 -26.63
CA GLN A 66 -24.60 -6.15 -27.63
C GLN A 66 -26.11 -6.13 -27.37
#